data_AF-A0A0B1SHF9-F1
#
_entry.id   AF-A0A0B1SHF9-F1
#
_cell.length_a   1.000
_cell.length_b   1.000
_cell.length_c   1.000
_cell.angle_alpha   90.00
_cell.angle_beta   90.00
_cell.angle_gamma   90.00
#
_symmetry.space_group_name_H-M   'P 1'
#
loop_
_entity.id
_entity.type
_entity.pdbx_description
1 polymer ?
#
loop_
_entity_poly.entity_id
_entity_poly.type
_entity_poly.pdbx_seq_one_letter_code
_entity_poly.pdbx_strand_id
1 'polypeptide(L)' 'MTANTIYQFNVKDADGNDVSLEKYKGKVVVIVNVASQCGFTNSNYTQLKELLDKYHSKGLEVAAFPCNQFGGQ' A
#
# COMPACT_ATOMS: atom_id res chain seq x y z
N MET A 1 11.16 -8.17 -24.41
CA MET A 1 10.83 -8.57 -23.03
C MET A 1 10.06 -7.43 -22.40
N THR A 2 8.76 -7.58 -22.16
CA THR A 2 7.98 -6.58 -21.43
C THR A 2 8.41 -6.66 -19.96
N ALA A 3 8.98 -5.59 -19.43
CA ALA A 3 9.31 -5.53 -18.00
C ALA A 3 8.01 -5.70 -17.20
N ASN A 4 7.94 -6.71 -16.34
CA ASN A 4 6.80 -6.92 -15.45
C ASN A 4 6.80 -5.81 -14.39
N THR A 5 5.91 -4.83 -14.55
CA THR A 5 5.74 -3.71 -13.61
C THR A 5 4.49 -3.91 -12.78
N ILE A 6 4.33 -3.16 -11.69
CA ILE A 6 3.10 -3.19 -10.89
C ILE A 6 1.86 -2.70 -11.66
N TYR A 7 2.06 -1.96 -12.76
CA TYR A 7 1.00 -1.30 -13.51
C TYR A 7 0.02 -2.27 -14.18
N GLN A 8 0.43 -3.52 -14.42
CA GLN A 8 -0.46 -4.53 -15.00
C GLN A 8 -1.50 -5.11 -14.02
N PHE A 9 -1.39 -4.81 -12.72
CA PHE A 9 -2.28 -5.37 -11.71
C PHE A 9 -3.51 -4.48 -11.47
N ASN A 10 -4.65 -5.13 -11.31
CA ASN A 10 -5.85 -4.55 -10.74
C ASN A 10 -6.09 -5.20 -9.37
N VAL A 11 -6.46 -4.38 -8.38
CA VAL A 11 -6.73 -4.82 -7.01
C VAL A 11 -8.09 -4.31 -6.56
N LYS A 12 -8.65 -4.91 -5.53
CA LYS A 12 -9.84 -4.40 -4.86
C LYS A 12 -9.44 -3.36 -3.81
N ASP A 13 -10.09 -2.21 -3.80
CA ASP A 13 -9.99 -1.28 -2.68
C ASP A 13 -10.81 -1.76 -1.46
N ALA A 14 -10.79 -0.99 -0.38
CA ALA A 14 -11.50 -1.32 0.85
C ALA A 14 -13.03 -1.35 0.69
N ASP A 15 -13.56 -0.69 -0.34
CA ASP A 15 -14.98 -0.66 -0.68
C ASP A 15 -15.37 -1.75 -1.70
N GLY A 16 -14.40 -2.55 -2.17
CA GLY A 16 -14.60 -3.64 -3.13
C GLY A 16 -14.61 -3.22 -4.60
N ASN A 17 -14.22 -1.98 -4.92
CA ASN A 17 -14.09 -1.51 -6.29
C ASN A 17 -12.78 -1.98 -6.91
N ASP A 18 -12.77 -2.26 -8.21
CA ASP A 18 -11.53 -2.53 -8.94
C ASP A 18 -10.73 -1.24 -9.16
N VAL A 19 -9.47 -1.26 -8.72
CA VAL A 19 -8.52 -0.17 -8.87
C VAL A 19 -7.31 -0.68 -9.62
N SER A 20 -7.05 -0.06 -10.78
CA SER A 20 -5.82 -0.29 -11.53
C SER A 20 -4.62 0.38 -10.85
N LEU A 21 -3.54 -0.36 -10.67
CA LEU A 21 -2.28 0.18 -10.16
C LEU A 21 -1.58 1.08 -11.19
N GLU A 22 -2.04 1.12 -12.45
CA GLU A 22 -1.56 2.11 -13.44
C GLU A 22 -1.70 3.55 -12.96
N LYS A 23 -2.68 3.85 -12.09
CA LYS A 23 -2.90 5.20 -11.55
C LYS A 23 -1.70 5.76 -10.78
N TYR A 24 -0.77 4.90 -10.37
CA TYR A 24 0.44 5.25 -9.64
C TYR A 24 1.67 5.44 -10.56
N LYS A 25 1.52 5.45 -11.88
CA LYS A 25 2.62 5.78 -12.79
C LYS A 25 3.24 7.15 -12.45
N GLY A 26 4.57 7.20 -12.44
CA GLY A 26 5.34 8.40 -12.09
C GLY A 26 5.41 8.73 -10.60
N LYS A 27 4.82 7.89 -9.73
CA LYS A 27 4.88 8.02 -8.27
C LYS A 27 5.82 6.97 -7.67
N VAL A 28 6.38 7.28 -6.50
CA VAL A 28 7.03 6.29 -5.65
C VAL A 28 5.95 5.64 -4.79
N VAL A 29 5.83 4.32 -4.84
CA VAL A 29 4.77 3.59 -4.13
C VAL A 29 5.38 2.66 -3.10
N VAL A 30 4.96 2.81 -1.85
CA VAL A 30 5.25 1.86 -0.77
C VAL A 30 4.07 0.90 -0.67
N ILE A 31 4.30 -0.36 -1.06
CA ILE A 31 3.31 -1.45 -0.95
C ILE A 31 3.59 -2.20 0.35
N VAL A 32 2.59 -2.30 1.23
CA VAL A 32 2.74 -2.88 2.56
C VAL A 32 1.57 -3.79 2.91
N ASN A 33 1.86 -4.98 3.43
CA ASN A 33 0.85 -5.83 4.05
C ASN A 33 0.64 -5.38 5.51
N VAL A 34 -0.62 -5.16 5.91
CA VAL A 34 -0.99 -4.68 7.25
C VAL A 34 -1.87 -5.69 7.96
N ALA A 35 -1.76 -5.72 9.29
CA ALA A 35 -2.60 -6.50 10.20
C ALA A 35 -3.09 -5.58 11.32
N SER A 36 -4.32 -5.76 11.78
CA SER A 36 -4.95 -4.88 12.78
C SER A 36 -4.61 -5.23 14.22
N GLN A 37 -4.19 -6.47 14.49
CA GLN A 37 -3.94 -6.98 15.85
C GLN A 37 -2.46 -7.29 16.15
N CYS A 38 -1.54 -6.75 15.37
CA CYS A 38 -0.11 -6.98 15.59
C CYS A 38 0.45 -6.02 16.65
N GLY A 39 1.41 -6.46 17.47
CA GLY A 39 2.13 -5.61 18.42
C GLY A 39 2.86 -4.41 17.77
N PHE A 40 3.04 -4.44 16.44
CA PHE A 40 3.64 -3.39 15.63
C PHE A 40 2.63 -2.54 14.85
N THR A 41 1.33 -2.82 14.95
CA THR A 41 0.29 -2.12 14.18
C THR A 41 0.35 -0.62 14.42
N ASN A 42 0.35 -0.17 15.68
CA ASN A 42 0.37 1.26 15.99
C ASN A 42 1.64 1.97 15.50
N SER A 43 2.83 1.37 15.65
CA SER A 43 4.07 1.97 15.17
C SER A 43 4.13 2.02 13.65
N ASN A 44 3.70 0.96 12.97
CA ASN A 44 3.73 0.88 11.51
C ASN A 44 2.77 1.88 10.87
N TYR A 45 1.53 1.98 11.37
CA TYR A 45 0.57 2.96 10.85
C TYR A 45 1.04 4.40 11.08
N THR A 46 1.58 4.73 12.26
CA THR A 46 2.12 6.05 12.55
C THR A 46 3.28 6.40 11.62
N GLN A 47 4.26 5.50 11.46
CA GLN A 47 5.42 5.75 10.59
C GLN A 47 5.02 5.88 9.11
N LEU A 48 4.09 5.06 8.62
CA LEU A 48 3.57 5.17 7.26
C LEU A 48 2.84 6.50 7.05
N LYS A 49 2.09 6.95 8.06
CA LYS A 49 1.41 8.26 8.04
C LYS A 49 2.41 9.40 8.02
N GLU A 50 3.43 9.38 8.87
CA GLU A 50 4.51 10.37 8.89
C GLU A 50 5.27 10.45 7.54
N LEU A 51 5.56 9.28 6.94
CA LEU A 51 6.20 9.19 5.64
C LEU A 51 5.32 9.82 4.55
N LEU A 52 4.03 9.46 4.53
CA LEU A 52 3.07 10.02 3.58
C LEU A 52 2.94 11.53 3.78
N ASP A 53 2.75 12.01 5.00
CA ASP A 53 2.61 13.45 5.29
C ASP A 53 3.85 14.25 4.84
N LYS A 54 5.05 13.67 4.97
CA LYS A 54 6.31 14.33 4.58
C LYS A 54 6.57 14.34 3.07
N TYR A 55 6.16 13.31 2.34
CA TYR A 55 6.58 13.10 0.95
C TYR A 55 5.43 12.99 -0.06
N HIS A 56 4.17 13.05 0.36
CA HIS A 56 3.02 12.96 -0.54
C HIS A 56 3.04 14.04 -1.62
N SER A 57 3.35 15.30 -1.25
CA SER A 57 3.51 16.41 -2.21
C SER A 57 4.68 16.23 -3.18
N LYS A 58 5.60 15.30 -2.90
CA LYS A 58 6.74 14.93 -3.75
C LYS A 58 6.48 13.65 -4.56
N GLY A 59 5.24 13.17 -4.56
CA GLY A 59 4.82 12.01 -5.36
C GLY A 59 4.98 10.66 -4.66
N LEU A 60 5.06 10.63 -3.32
CA LEU A 60 4.99 9.38 -2.56
C LEU A 60 3.54 8.95 -2.33
N GLU A 61 3.26 7.66 -2.48
CA GLU A 61 2.00 7.01 -2.16
C GLU A 61 2.23 5.76 -1.30
N VAL A 62 1.25 5.43 -0.44
CA VAL A 62 1.25 4.20 0.34
C VAL A 62 0.03 3.35 -0.05
N ALA A 63 0.27 2.11 -0.45
CA ALA A 63 -0.76 1.12 -0.75
C ALA A 63 -0.72 0.01 0.32
N ALA A 64 -1.66 0.08 1.27
CA ALA A 64 -1.76 -0.85 2.39
C ALA A 64 -2.77 -1.97 2.08
N PHE A 65 -2.33 -3.22 2.18
CA PHE A 65 -3.13 -4.41 1.88
C PHE A 65 -3.33 -5.23 3.17
N PRO A 66 -4.55 -5.29 3.72
CA PRO A 66 -4.84 -6.16 4.86
C PRO A 66 -4.56 -7.63 4.51
N CYS A 67 -3.89 -8.37 5.38
CA CYS A 67 -3.57 -9.78 5.15
C CYS A 67 -3.60 -10.58 6.45
N ASN A 68 -4.38 -11.66 6.48
CA ASN A 68 -4.62 -12.50 7.66
C ASN A 68 -3.66 -13.72 7.77
N GLN A 69 -2.64 -13.80 6.92
CA GLN A 69 -1.82 -15.02 6.78
C GLN A 69 -0.70 -15.13 7.82
N PHE A 70 -0.58 -14.16 8.73
CA PHE A 70 0.49 -14.10 9.73
C PHE A 70 -0.09 -14.31 11.13
N GLY A 71 -0.29 -15.57 11.52
CA GLY A 71 -0.81 -15.92 12.84
C GLY A 71 -2.31 -15.67 13.04
N GLY A 72 -3.07 -15.49 11.96
CA GLY A 72 -4.51 -15.20 12.02
C GLY A 72 -4.82 -13.75 12.41
N GLN A 73 -3.92 -12.82 12.05
CA GLN A 73 -4.05 -11.37 12.23
C GLN A 73 -3.89 -10.63 10.92
#